data_AF-A0A210PJS4-F1
#
_entry.id   AF-A0A210PJS4-F1
#
_cell.length_a   1.000
_cell.length_b   1.000
_cell.length_c   1.000
_cell.angle_alpha   90.00
_cell.angle_beta   90.00
_cell.angle_gamma   90.00
#
_symmetry.space_group_name_H-M   'P 1'
#
loop_
_entity.id
_entity.type
_entity.pdbx_description
1 polymer ?
#
loop_
_entity_poly.entity_id
_entity_poly.type
_entity_poly.pdbx_seq_one_letter_code
_entity_poly.pdbx_strand_id
1 'polypeptide(L)'
;MSHVNTIFDMSHANTLFDMSHVNTLFDMFHVNTLFDISHVNTIFDMSHVNTIFDMSHANTLFDMSHVNTIFDISHANTLFDMSHVNTIFDISHANTLFDMSHVNTIFDISHANTLFDMSHVNTIFDMSHVNTIFDMSHVNTIFDKSHVNTLFDMSHVNTLSDMSHVNTLFDMSHVNTIFDMSHVNTIFNSNSLKQMHP
;
A
#
# COMPACT_ATOMS: atom_id res chain seq x y z
N MET A 1 -25.15 4.67 12.98
CA MET A 1 -25.34 3.19 13.15
C MET A 1 -26.25 2.62 12.08
N SER A 2 -25.73 2.50 10.87
CA SER A 2 -26.33 1.66 9.83
C SER A 2 -25.61 0.29 9.83
N HIS A 3 -26.39 -0.78 9.99
CA HIS A 3 -25.92 -2.13 9.68
C HIS A 3 -26.31 -2.42 8.24
N VAL A 4 -25.32 -2.54 7.37
CA VAL A 4 -25.51 -2.83 5.95
C VAL A 4 -25.10 -4.28 5.74
N ASN A 5 -26.05 -5.15 5.42
CA ASN A 5 -25.68 -6.53 5.10
C ASN A 5 -24.96 -6.59 3.75
N THR A 6 -25.63 -6.14 2.69
CA THR A 6 -25.03 -6.14 1.35
C THR A 6 -25.54 -4.96 0.55
N ILE A 7 -24.64 -4.28 -0.15
CA ILE A 7 -24.98 -3.42 -1.30
C ILE A 7 -24.41 -4.11 -2.54
N PHE A 8 -25.23 -4.19 -3.57
CA PHE A 8 -24.90 -4.86 -4.83
C PHE A 8 -25.22 -3.93 -5.99
N ASP A 9 -24.31 -3.85 -6.96
CA ASP A 9 -24.48 -3.15 -8.24
C ASP A 9 -24.92 -1.68 -8.06
N MET A 10 -24.01 -0.88 -7.49
CA MET A 10 -24.22 0.56 -7.34
C MET A 10 -23.44 1.31 -8.42
N SER A 11 -24.17 1.78 -9.43
CA SER A 11 -23.55 2.57 -10.50
C SER A 11 -22.97 3.90 -10.00
N HIS A 12 -23.69 4.62 -9.12
CA HIS A 12 -23.28 5.93 -8.63
C HIS A 12 -23.67 6.12 -7.16
N ALA A 13 -22.69 6.52 -6.35
CA ALA A 13 -22.86 6.97 -4.98
C ALA A 13 -22.17 8.34 -4.84
N ASN A 14 -22.92 9.38 -4.47
CA ASN A 14 -22.29 10.65 -4.14
C ASN A 14 -21.55 10.56 -2.80
N THR A 15 -22.21 10.03 -1.78
CA THR A 15 -21.60 9.86 -0.45
C THR A 15 -22.22 8.67 0.25
N LEU A 16 -21.38 7.80 0.81
CA LEU A 16 -21.76 6.82 1.83
C LEU A 16 -21.11 7.25 3.14
N PHE A 17 -21.91 7.40 4.19
CA PHE A 17 -21.53 8.06 5.44
C PHE A 17 -21.99 7.24 6.65
N ASP A 18 -21.15 7.15 7.68
CA ASP A 18 -21.44 6.48 8.97
C ASP A 18 -21.94 5.04 8.80
N MET A 19 -21.08 4.22 8.17
CA MET A 19 -21.32 2.80 7.97
C MET A 19 -20.63 1.98 9.06
N SER A 20 -21.37 1.69 10.12
CA SER A 20 -20.82 0.99 11.30
C SER A 20 -20.42 -0.46 11.02
N HIS A 21 -21.27 -1.21 10.32
CA HIS A 21 -20.98 -2.60 9.97
C HIS A 21 -21.51 -2.91 8.58
N VAL A 22 -20.58 -3.20 7.67
CA VAL A 22 -20.86 -3.60 6.30
C VAL A 22 -20.38 -5.02 6.09
N ASN A 23 -21.26 -5.96 5.80
CA ASN A 23 -20.80 -7.31 5.50
C ASN A 23 -20.24 -7.40 4.07
N THR A 24 -20.92 -6.84 3.06
CA THR A 24 -20.39 -6.82 1.68
C THR A 24 -20.78 -5.56 0.90
N LEU A 25 -19.83 -4.97 0.20
CA LEU A 25 -20.08 -4.09 -0.96
C LEU A 25 -19.59 -4.82 -2.21
N PHE A 26 -20.40 -4.85 -3.26
CA PHE A 26 -20.11 -5.57 -4.50
C PHE A 26 -20.50 -4.71 -5.71
N ASP A 27 -19.61 -4.60 -6.69
CA ASP A 27 -19.80 -3.82 -7.93
C ASP A 27 -20.17 -2.36 -7.66
N MET A 28 -19.21 -1.58 -7.14
CA MET A 28 -19.37 -0.15 -6.89
C MET A 28 -18.65 0.67 -7.98
N PHE A 29 -19.40 1.25 -8.91
CA PHE A 29 -18.77 1.85 -10.09
C PHE A 29 -18.23 3.27 -9.78
N HIS A 30 -19.09 4.26 -9.59
CA HIS A 30 -18.67 5.63 -9.25
C HIS A 30 -19.03 6.00 -7.82
N VAL A 31 -18.03 6.07 -6.93
CA VAL A 31 -18.19 6.52 -5.55
C VAL A 31 -17.42 7.81 -5.34
N ASN A 32 -18.11 8.92 -5.15
CA ASN A 32 -17.40 10.18 -4.90
C ASN A 32 -16.79 10.23 -3.48
N THR A 33 -17.50 9.76 -2.46
CA THR A 33 -16.94 9.78 -1.09
C THR A 33 -17.43 8.62 -0.22
N LEU A 34 -16.48 7.94 0.43
CA LEU A 34 -16.71 7.06 1.57
C LEU A 34 -16.21 7.76 2.84
N PHE A 35 -17.08 7.91 3.83
CA PHE A 35 -16.77 8.60 5.09
C PHE A 35 -17.20 7.74 6.28
N ASP A 36 -16.30 7.54 7.25
CA ASP A 36 -16.50 6.75 8.47
C ASP A 36 -17.06 5.34 8.22
N ILE A 37 -16.20 4.43 7.75
CA ILE A 37 -16.50 2.99 7.66
C ILE A 37 -15.81 2.27 8.82
N SER A 38 -16.57 1.87 9.85
CA SER A 38 -15.95 1.29 11.05
C SER A 38 -15.52 -0.17 10.83
N HIS A 39 -16.41 -0.99 10.26
CA HIS A 39 -16.12 -2.40 9.98
C HIS A 39 -16.69 -2.80 8.62
N VAL A 40 -15.83 -3.23 7.72
CA VAL A 40 -16.21 -3.88 6.46
C VAL A 40 -15.60 -5.27 6.38
N ASN A 41 -16.43 -6.29 6.18
CA ASN A 41 -15.92 -7.65 6.00
C ASN A 41 -15.35 -7.83 4.59
N THR A 42 -16.09 -7.43 3.55
CA THR A 42 -15.56 -7.51 2.18
C THR A 42 -16.06 -6.39 1.28
N ILE A 43 -15.16 -5.86 0.46
CA ILE A 43 -15.49 -5.06 -0.72
C ILE A 43 -14.94 -5.80 -1.95
N PHE A 44 -15.77 -5.95 -2.96
CA PHE A 44 -15.40 -6.46 -4.28
C PHE A 44 -15.69 -5.38 -5.32
N ASP A 45 -14.73 -5.15 -6.21
CA ASP A 45 -14.86 -4.34 -7.41
C ASP A 45 -15.32 -2.90 -7.13
N MET A 46 -14.37 -2.01 -6.80
CA MET A 46 -14.61 -0.57 -6.85
C MET A 46 -13.81 0.10 -7.97
N SER A 47 -14.53 0.69 -8.92
CA SER A 47 -13.87 1.23 -10.11
C SER A 47 -13.32 2.65 -9.91
N HIS A 48 -14.19 3.61 -9.61
CA HIS A 48 -13.83 5.03 -9.54
C HIS A 48 -14.22 5.58 -8.17
N VAL A 49 -13.24 5.67 -7.29
CA VAL A 49 -13.39 6.21 -5.94
C VAL A 49 -12.64 7.53 -5.84
N ASN A 50 -13.34 8.64 -5.64
CA ASN A 50 -12.64 9.91 -5.49
C ASN A 50 -12.00 10.03 -4.10
N THR A 51 -12.69 9.70 -3.02
CA THR A 51 -12.11 9.81 -1.67
C THR A 51 -12.65 8.78 -0.69
N ILE A 52 -11.73 8.15 0.05
CA ILE A 52 -12.00 7.39 1.27
C ILE A 52 -11.37 8.16 2.42
N PHE A 53 -12.17 8.59 3.39
CA PHE A 53 -11.65 9.27 4.59
C PHE A 53 -11.14 8.25 5.59
N ASP A 54 -12.02 7.62 6.36
CA ASP A 54 -11.61 6.73 7.44
C ASP A 54 -12.22 5.34 7.26
N MET A 55 -11.36 4.32 7.24
CA MET A 55 -11.75 2.91 7.24
C MET A 55 -11.05 2.18 8.39
N SER A 56 -11.75 1.98 9.51
CA SER A 56 -11.10 1.49 10.72
C SER A 56 -10.71 0.01 10.63
N HIS A 57 -11.60 -0.85 10.11
CA HIS A 57 -11.33 -2.27 9.94
C HIS A 57 -11.89 -2.80 8.62
N ALA A 58 -10.99 -3.25 7.75
CA ALA A 58 -11.33 -3.98 6.53
C ALA A 58 -10.75 -5.38 6.59
N ASN A 59 -11.60 -6.41 6.53
CA ASN A 59 -11.08 -7.76 6.44
C ASN A 59 -10.54 -8.05 5.03
N THR A 60 -11.28 -7.70 3.97
CA THR A 60 -10.76 -7.86 2.61
C THR A 60 -11.28 -6.80 1.64
N LEU A 61 -10.37 -6.27 0.82
CA LEU A 61 -10.62 -5.34 -0.28
C LEU A 61 -10.06 -5.95 -1.56
N PHE A 62 -10.92 -6.23 -2.53
CA PHE A 62 -10.54 -6.76 -3.84
C PHE A 62 -10.87 -5.75 -4.95
N ASP A 63 -9.95 -5.62 -5.90
CA ASP A 63 -10.16 -4.95 -7.19
C ASP A 63 -10.59 -3.48 -7.06
N MET A 64 -9.62 -2.64 -6.75
CA MET A 64 -9.78 -1.20 -6.52
C MET A 64 -8.99 -0.43 -7.57
N SER A 65 -9.64 0.10 -8.59
CA SER A 65 -8.89 0.48 -9.82
C SER A 65 -8.53 1.95 -10.02
N HIS A 66 -9.39 2.90 -9.69
CA HIS A 66 -9.09 4.33 -9.82
C HIS A 66 -9.46 5.02 -8.53
N VAL A 67 -8.48 5.12 -7.63
CA VAL A 67 -8.65 5.76 -6.32
C VAL A 67 -7.85 7.04 -6.27
N ASN A 68 -8.52 8.19 -6.16
CA ASN A 68 -7.79 9.46 -6.09
C ASN A 68 -7.18 9.67 -4.69
N THR A 69 -7.91 9.42 -3.61
CA THR A 69 -7.35 9.62 -2.26
C THR A 69 -7.90 8.64 -1.24
N ILE A 70 -7.00 8.07 -0.44
CA ILE A 70 -7.28 7.35 0.80
C ILE A 70 -6.60 8.10 1.92
N PHE A 71 -7.34 8.54 2.93
CA PHE A 71 -6.77 9.22 4.11
C PHE A 71 -6.29 8.20 5.14
N ASP A 72 -7.15 7.33 5.66
CA ASP A 72 -6.79 6.39 6.73
C ASP A 72 -7.39 5.00 6.49
N ILE A 73 -6.53 3.98 6.57
CA ILE A 73 -6.90 2.59 6.80
C ILE A 73 -6.20 2.09 8.06
N SER A 74 -6.93 2.02 9.17
CA SER A 74 -6.30 1.69 10.46
C SER A 74 -5.91 0.20 10.55
N HIS A 75 -6.79 -0.69 10.07
CA HIS A 75 -6.54 -2.13 10.01
C HIS A 75 -7.11 -2.75 8.73
N ALA A 76 -6.23 -3.30 7.90
CA ALA A 76 -6.57 -4.14 6.76
C ALA A 76 -5.97 -5.55 6.91
N ASN A 77 -6.79 -6.59 6.84
CA ASN A 77 -6.22 -7.94 6.78
C ASN A 77 -5.69 -8.26 5.37
N THR A 78 -6.44 -7.96 4.31
CA THR A 78 -5.97 -8.17 2.93
C THR A 78 -6.47 -7.08 1.99
N LEU A 79 -5.54 -6.51 1.22
CA LEU A 79 -5.78 -5.62 0.09
C LEU A 79 -5.21 -6.31 -1.16
N PHE A 80 -6.05 -6.49 -2.19
CA PHE A 80 -5.71 -7.21 -3.41
C PHE A 80 -6.11 -6.35 -4.62
N ASP A 81 -5.21 -6.25 -5.60
CA ASP A 81 -5.40 -5.56 -6.88
C ASP A 81 -5.84 -4.10 -6.73
N MET A 82 -4.92 -3.28 -6.24
CA MET A 82 -5.10 -1.82 -6.20
C MET A 82 -4.37 -1.21 -7.40
N SER A 83 -5.11 -0.70 -8.38
CA SER A 83 -4.53 0.03 -9.52
C SER A 83 -4.79 1.53 -9.42
N HIS A 84 -3.96 2.31 -10.12
CA HIS A 84 -4.06 3.77 -10.30
C HIS A 84 -4.50 4.55 -9.06
N VAL A 85 -3.72 4.42 -7.99
CA VAL A 85 -3.94 5.16 -6.75
C VAL A 85 -3.11 6.44 -6.77
N ASN A 86 -3.74 7.60 -6.66
CA ASN A 86 -2.99 8.85 -6.63
C ASN A 86 -2.33 9.10 -5.26
N THR A 87 -3.10 9.03 -4.16
CA THR A 87 -2.54 9.26 -2.82
C THR A 87 -3.12 8.32 -1.77
N ILE A 88 -2.25 7.74 -0.96
CA ILE A 88 -2.58 7.10 0.31
C ILE A 88 -1.84 7.87 1.42
N PHE A 89 -2.56 8.36 2.43
CA PHE A 89 -1.94 9.04 3.55
C PHE A 89 -1.46 8.06 4.62
N ASP A 90 -2.33 7.20 5.16
CA ASP A 90 -1.96 6.29 6.25
C ASP A 90 -2.54 4.88 6.05
N ILE A 91 -1.68 3.87 6.20
CA ILE A 91 -2.08 2.50 6.48
C ILE A 91 -1.40 2.07 7.78
N SER A 92 -2.14 2.04 8.88
CA SER A 92 -1.52 1.79 10.18
C SER A 92 -1.14 0.32 10.38
N HIS A 93 -2.01 -0.61 9.93
CA HIS A 93 -1.73 -2.04 9.96
C HIS A 93 -2.32 -2.75 8.74
N ALA A 94 -1.45 -3.42 7.97
CA ALA A 94 -1.82 -4.33 6.91
C ALA A 94 -1.21 -5.72 7.16
N ASN A 95 -2.01 -6.78 7.14
CA ASN A 95 -1.41 -8.12 7.15
C ASN A 95 -0.87 -8.47 5.75
N THR A 96 -1.62 -8.21 4.68
CA THR A 96 -1.14 -8.44 3.31
C THR A 96 -1.65 -7.38 2.35
N LEU A 97 -0.73 -6.82 1.55
CA LEU A 97 -1.01 -6.04 0.34
C LEU A 97 -0.45 -6.82 -0.85
N PHE A 98 -1.28 -7.05 -1.86
CA PHE A 98 -0.95 -7.79 -3.06
C PHE A 98 -1.32 -6.98 -4.30
N ASP A 99 -0.40 -6.91 -5.27
CA ASP A 99 -0.58 -6.24 -6.56
C ASP A 99 -1.03 -4.77 -6.43
N MET A 100 -0.07 -3.92 -6.08
CA MET A 100 -0.26 -2.46 -6.09
C MET A 100 0.43 -1.89 -7.33
N SER A 101 -0.35 -1.34 -8.26
CA SER A 101 0.17 -0.80 -9.52
C SER A 101 -0.17 0.67 -9.72
N HIS A 102 0.79 1.42 -10.27
CA HIS A 102 0.62 2.84 -10.61
C HIS A 102 0.21 3.72 -9.42
N VAL A 103 0.95 3.62 -8.32
CA VAL A 103 0.74 4.44 -7.13
C VAL A 103 1.59 5.70 -7.20
N ASN A 104 1.00 6.89 -7.11
CA ASN A 104 1.79 8.11 -7.14
C ASN A 104 2.44 8.39 -5.78
N THR A 105 1.68 8.42 -4.68
CA THR A 105 2.24 8.71 -3.35
C THR A 105 1.63 7.84 -2.26
N ILE A 106 2.49 7.26 -1.41
CA ILE A 106 2.14 6.71 -0.10
C ILE A 106 2.90 7.50 0.95
N PHE A 107 2.19 8.08 1.93
CA PHE A 107 2.86 8.82 3.01
C PHE A 107 3.35 7.89 4.12
N ASP A 108 2.50 7.04 4.70
CA ASP A 108 2.88 6.16 5.81
C ASP A 108 2.30 4.75 5.65
N ILE A 109 3.14 3.75 5.86
CA ILE A 109 2.73 2.39 6.22
C ILE A 109 3.42 2.02 7.54
N SER A 110 2.67 1.99 8.63
CA SER A 110 3.26 1.75 9.95
C SER A 110 3.59 0.27 10.16
N HIS A 111 2.65 -0.64 9.92
CA HIS A 111 2.90 -2.08 10.06
C HIS A 111 2.40 -2.84 8.85
N ALA A 112 3.29 -3.56 8.18
CA ALA A 112 2.95 -4.50 7.13
C ALA A 112 3.60 -5.87 7.37
N ASN A 113 2.81 -6.94 7.42
CA ASN A 113 3.41 -8.27 7.48
C ASN A 113 3.95 -8.68 6.11
N THR A 114 3.20 -8.48 5.02
CA THR A 114 3.71 -8.77 3.68
C THR A 114 3.20 -7.81 2.61
N LEU A 115 4.13 -7.33 1.78
CA LEU A 115 3.84 -6.62 0.53
C LEU A 115 4.30 -7.49 -0.65
N PHE A 116 3.43 -7.73 -1.61
CA PHE A 116 3.73 -8.45 -2.85
C PHE A 116 3.46 -7.55 -4.05
N ASP A 117 4.37 -7.57 -5.02
CA ASP A 117 4.18 -7.01 -6.36
C ASP A 117 3.79 -5.52 -6.35
N MET A 118 4.76 -4.69 -5.95
CA MET A 118 4.64 -3.23 -6.00
C MET A 118 5.27 -2.72 -7.30
N SER A 119 4.45 -2.19 -8.22
CA SER A 119 4.92 -1.72 -9.53
C SER A 119 4.56 -0.25 -9.82
N HIS A 120 5.49 0.47 -10.44
CA HIS A 120 5.30 1.86 -10.86
C HIS A 120 4.88 2.80 -9.71
N VAL A 121 5.61 2.71 -8.59
CA VAL A 121 5.39 3.59 -7.43
C VAL A 121 6.27 4.83 -7.55
N ASN A 122 5.69 6.03 -7.52
CA ASN A 122 6.50 7.25 -7.60
C ASN A 122 7.18 7.55 -6.24
N THR A 123 6.42 7.70 -5.15
CA THR A 123 7.01 8.00 -3.84
C THR A 123 6.38 7.20 -2.70
N ILE A 124 7.22 6.66 -1.82
CA ILE A 124 6.83 6.21 -0.48
C ILE A 124 7.63 7.03 0.55
N PHE A 125 6.96 7.68 1.51
CA PHE A 125 7.64 8.53 2.49
C PHE A 125 8.10 7.80 3.75
N ASP A 126 7.27 6.96 4.37
CA ASP A 126 7.64 6.20 5.56
C ASP A 126 7.13 4.75 5.45
N MET A 127 8.01 3.80 5.79
CA MET A 127 7.63 2.44 6.13
C MET A 127 8.35 2.00 7.40
N SER A 128 7.64 1.94 8.52
CA SER A 128 8.29 1.66 9.80
C SER A 128 8.53 0.16 10.04
N HIS A 129 7.50 -0.68 10.15
CA HIS A 129 7.66 -2.10 10.46
C HIS A 129 7.12 -3.01 9.35
N VAL A 130 8.01 -3.47 8.47
CA VAL A 130 7.67 -4.38 7.37
C VAL A 130 8.38 -5.72 7.53
N ASN A 131 7.65 -6.82 7.65
CA ASN A 131 8.29 -8.12 7.79
C ASN A 131 8.84 -8.62 6.43
N THR A 132 8.05 -8.59 5.36
CA THR A 132 8.55 -9.02 4.04
C THR A 132 7.98 -8.20 2.90
N ILE A 133 8.84 -7.88 1.94
CA ILE A 133 8.46 -7.29 0.66
C ILE A 133 8.99 -8.21 -0.44
N PHE A 134 8.12 -8.59 -1.36
CA PHE A 134 8.46 -9.32 -2.58
C PHE A 134 8.16 -8.43 -3.79
N ASP A 135 9.08 -8.45 -4.76
CA ASP A 135 8.90 -7.88 -6.08
C ASP A 135 8.52 -6.40 -6.06
N MET A 136 9.54 -5.55 -6.12
CA MET A 136 9.37 -4.11 -6.23
C MET A 136 10.02 -3.61 -7.52
N SER A 137 9.23 -3.06 -8.42
CA SER A 137 9.69 -2.64 -9.74
C SER A 137 9.29 -1.20 -10.08
N HIS A 138 10.20 -0.48 -10.74
CA HIS A 138 9.95 0.88 -11.23
C HIS A 138 9.53 1.85 -10.12
N VAL A 139 10.31 1.89 -9.04
CA VAL A 139 10.07 2.81 -7.92
C VAL A 139 10.97 4.04 -8.05
N ASN A 140 10.39 5.25 -8.04
CA ASN A 140 11.24 6.44 -8.11
C ASN A 140 11.92 6.68 -6.75
N THR A 141 11.17 6.87 -5.67
CA THR A 141 11.78 7.20 -4.38
C THR A 141 11.11 6.47 -3.23
N ILE A 142 11.93 6.00 -2.29
CA ILE A 142 11.47 5.62 -0.95
C ILE A 142 12.32 6.34 0.09
N PHE A 143 11.66 7.04 1.00
CA PHE A 143 12.26 7.63 2.19
C PHE A 143 11.95 6.78 3.43
N ASP A 144 12.70 7.03 4.50
CA ASP A 144 12.49 6.55 5.87
C ASP A 144 11.97 5.11 5.97
N LYS A 145 12.87 4.13 6.00
CA LYS A 145 12.53 2.74 6.35
C LYS A 145 13.19 2.33 7.66
N SER A 146 12.37 2.06 8.67
CA SER A 146 12.92 1.77 10.01
C SER A 146 13.31 0.29 10.18
N HIS A 147 12.41 -0.65 9.90
CA HIS A 147 12.60 -2.07 10.17
C HIS A 147 12.00 -2.90 9.03
N VAL A 148 12.86 -3.38 8.14
CA VAL A 148 12.49 -4.33 7.09
C VAL A 148 13.20 -5.66 7.35
N ASN A 149 12.46 -6.72 7.65
CA ASN A 149 13.14 -8.00 7.90
C ASN A 149 13.67 -8.62 6.59
N THR A 150 12.86 -8.74 5.55
CA THR A 150 13.33 -9.26 4.26
C THR A 150 12.77 -8.50 3.07
N LEU A 151 13.61 -8.30 2.05
CA LEU A 151 13.24 -7.72 0.78
C LEU A 151 13.80 -8.59 -0.36
N PHE A 152 12.90 -9.06 -1.21
CA PHE A 152 13.21 -9.86 -2.38
C PHE A 152 12.93 -9.06 -3.65
N ASP A 153 13.81 -9.20 -4.64
CA ASP A 153 13.61 -8.75 -6.01
C ASP A 153 13.24 -7.26 -6.11
N MET A 154 14.25 -6.39 -6.04
CA MET A 154 14.06 -4.98 -6.38
C MET A 154 14.70 -4.63 -7.71
N SER A 155 13.93 -4.00 -8.59
CA SER A 155 14.38 -3.57 -9.91
C SER A 155 13.99 -2.13 -10.22
N HIS A 156 14.90 -1.41 -10.87
CA HIS A 156 14.63 -0.05 -11.37
C HIS A 156 14.18 0.93 -10.27
N VAL A 157 14.95 0.99 -9.18
CA VAL A 157 14.72 1.94 -8.08
C VAL A 157 15.63 3.15 -8.25
N ASN A 158 15.10 4.37 -8.30
CA ASN A 158 15.98 5.56 -8.42
C ASN A 158 16.65 5.89 -7.08
N THR A 159 15.88 6.03 -6.00
CA THR A 159 16.42 6.48 -4.70
C THR A 159 15.82 5.69 -3.55
N LEU A 160 16.69 5.22 -2.64
CA LEU A 160 16.36 4.79 -1.28
C LEU A 160 17.10 5.70 -0.29
N SER A 161 16.39 6.25 0.69
CA SER A 161 16.95 7.13 1.73
C SER A 161 16.56 6.63 3.11
N ASP A 162 17.46 6.80 4.09
CA ASP A 162 17.17 6.66 5.52
C ASP A 162 16.66 5.25 5.90
N MET A 163 17.45 4.24 5.55
CA MET A 163 17.17 2.82 5.78
C MET A 163 17.90 2.34 7.03
N SER A 164 17.23 2.13 8.17
CA SER A 164 17.95 1.90 9.44
C SER A 164 18.18 0.44 9.83
N HIS A 165 17.19 -0.45 9.72
CA HIS A 165 17.35 -1.88 10.00
C HIS A 165 16.80 -2.75 8.89
N VAL A 166 17.70 -3.32 8.09
CA VAL A 166 17.33 -4.29 7.05
C VAL A 166 18.02 -5.62 7.33
N ASN A 167 17.27 -6.68 7.65
CA ASN A 167 17.92 -7.94 7.98
C ASN A 167 18.44 -8.64 6.70
N THR A 168 17.62 -8.81 5.66
CA THR A 168 18.09 -9.47 4.42
C THR A 168 17.60 -8.79 3.14
N LEU A 169 18.51 -8.60 2.17
CA LEU A 169 18.22 -8.19 0.80
C LEU A 169 18.58 -9.31 -0.19
N PHE A 170 17.69 -9.63 -1.12
CA PHE A 170 17.90 -10.56 -2.22
C PHE A 170 17.63 -9.87 -3.56
N ASP A 171 18.46 -10.13 -4.56
CA ASP A 171 18.23 -9.81 -5.97
C ASP A 171 17.89 -8.32 -6.20
N MET A 172 18.91 -7.48 -6.00
CA MET A 172 18.82 -6.04 -6.21
C MET A 172 19.39 -5.67 -7.56
N SER A 173 18.60 -5.04 -8.43
CA SER A 173 19.02 -4.63 -9.77
C SER A 173 18.64 -3.19 -10.12
N HIS A 174 19.53 -2.48 -10.81
CA HIS A 174 19.28 -1.12 -11.31
C HIS A 174 18.83 -0.11 -10.23
N VAL A 175 19.45 -0.17 -9.05
CA VAL A 175 19.27 0.84 -8.00
C VAL A 175 20.28 1.97 -8.21
N ASN A 176 19.80 3.20 -8.44
CA ASN A 176 20.70 4.31 -8.75
C ASN A 176 21.40 4.85 -7.49
N THR A 177 20.63 5.19 -6.45
CA THR A 177 21.17 5.83 -5.24
C THR A 177 20.59 5.21 -3.98
N ILE A 178 21.48 4.91 -3.02
CA ILE A 178 21.12 4.61 -1.63
C ILE A 178 21.83 5.65 -0.74
N PHE A 179 21.08 6.31 0.15
CA PHE A 179 21.57 7.28 1.13
C PHE A 179 21.17 6.85 2.55
N ASP A 180 22.05 7.08 3.52
CA ASP A 180 21.85 6.77 4.95
C ASP A 180 21.27 5.36 5.16
N MET A 181 22.04 4.36 4.76
CA MET A 181 21.71 2.96 5.00
C MET A 181 22.55 2.42 6.14
N SER A 182 21.89 2.11 7.26
CA SER A 182 22.49 1.49 8.42
C SER A 182 21.99 0.06 8.63
N HIS A 183 22.75 -0.73 9.41
CA HIS A 183 22.44 -2.09 9.87
C HIS A 183 21.77 -3.01 8.83
N VAL A 184 22.49 -3.30 7.75
CA VAL A 184 22.14 -4.38 6.83
C VAL A 184 22.88 -5.65 7.21
N ASN A 185 22.17 -6.71 7.59
CA ASN A 185 22.84 -7.94 8.03
C ASN A 185 23.33 -8.79 6.86
N THR A 186 22.55 -8.94 5.79
CA THR A 186 22.93 -9.78 4.66
C THR A 186 22.38 -9.27 3.32
N ILE A 187 23.21 -9.29 2.29
CA ILE A 187 22.86 -8.94 0.90
C ILE A 187 23.27 -10.10 -0.01
N PHE A 188 22.33 -10.59 -0.81
CA PHE A 188 22.56 -11.60 -1.85
C PHE A 188 22.27 -10.99 -3.23
N ASN A 189 23.19 -11.19 -4.17
CA ASN A 189 23.05 -10.83 -5.58
C ASN A 189 22.59 -9.37 -5.84
N SER A 190 23.48 -8.41 -5.59
CA SER A 190 23.25 -7.00 -5.92
C SER A 190 23.98 -6.61 -7.21
N ASN A 191 23.26 -6.63 -8.33
CA ASN A 191 23.81 -6.25 -9.64
C ASN A 191 23.46 -4.80 -9.96
N SER A 192 24.43 -3.99 -10.38
CA SER A 192 24.19 -2.60 -10.84
C SER A 192 23.70 -1.60 -9.76
N LEU A 193 24.14 -1.74 -8.51
CA LEU A 193 24.06 -0.66 -7.53
C LEU A 193 25.06 0.45 -7.93
N LYS A 194 24.57 1.64 -8.31
CA LYS A 194 25.48 2.68 -8.85
C LYS A 194 26.17 3.50 -7.77
N GLN A 195 25.46 3.89 -6.71
CA GLN A 195 26.00 4.71 -5.62
C GLN A 195 25.37 4.31 -4.29
N MET A 196 26.21 4.02 -3.30
CA MET A 196 25.80 3.78 -1.92
C MET A 196 26.56 4.75 -1.03
N HIS A 197 25.83 5.62 -0.36
CA HIS A 197 26.36 6.57 0.61
C HIS A 197 25.93 6.11 2.00
N PRO A 198 26.89 5.91 2.94
CA PRO A 198 26.56 5.71 4.34
C PRO A 198 25.96 6.96 4.95
#